data_AF-A0A2S8P9T3-F1
#
_entry.id   AF-A0A2S8P9T3-F1
#
_cell.length_a   1.000
_cell.length_b   1.000
_cell.length_c   1.000
_cell.angle_alpha   90.00
_cell.angle_beta   90.00
_cell.angle_gamma   90.00
#
_symmetry.space_group_name_H-M   'P 1'
#
loop_
_entity.id
_entity.type
_entity.pdbx_description
1 polymer ?
#
loop_
_entity_poly.entity_id
_entity_poly.type
_entity_poly.pdbx_seq_one_letter_code
_entity_poly.pdbx_strand_id
1 'polypeptide(L)'
;MNIHKRILNLSAWLAALAIFVIPGTVYTEDGPLRTEYGFPLRFFTDYHYAKPDDTIWFFSTASINILEYLLNVLIIYNVILFIKKRADRSKRVDRF
;
A
#
# COMPACT_ATOMS: atom_id res chain seq x y z
N MET A 1 -20.40 12.21 10.11
CA MET A 1 -19.70 11.06 9.48
C MET A 1 -18.75 10.47 10.53
N ASN A 2 -19.05 9.31 11.12
CA ASN A 2 -18.20 8.73 12.16
C ASN A 2 -16.99 8.03 11.51
N ILE A 3 -15.83 8.71 11.52
CA ILE A 3 -14.58 8.13 11.03
C ILE A 3 -14.09 7.09 12.04
N HIS A 4 -14.01 5.83 11.62
CA HIS A 4 -13.48 4.77 12.46
C HIS A 4 -11.95 4.82 12.49
N LYS A 5 -11.38 5.65 13.37
CA LYS A 5 -9.92 5.87 13.51
C LYS A 5 -9.11 4.58 13.60
N ARG A 6 -9.64 3.55 14.28
CA ARG A 6 -8.98 2.23 14.41
C ARG A 6 -8.88 1.49 13.06
N ILE A 7 -9.92 1.55 12.23
CA ILE A 7 -9.92 0.92 10.89
C ILE A 7 -8.98 1.69 9.96
N LEU A 8 -8.94 3.02 10.08
CA LEU A 8 -8.01 3.85 9.30
C LEU A 8 -6.55 3.54 9.65
N ASN A 9 -6.21 3.46 10.94
CA ASN A 9 -4.86 3.08 11.38
C ASN A 9 -4.49 1.67 10.90
N LEU A 10 -5.40 0.70 11.03
CA LEU A 10 -5.18 -0.65 10.52
C LEU A 10 -4.93 -0.67 9.00
N SER A 11 -5.68 0.14 8.24
CA SER A 11 -5.53 0.23 6.79
C SER A 11 -4.17 0.82 6.39
N ALA A 12 -3.69 1.82 7.14
CA ALA A 12 -2.35 2.40 6.95
C ALA A 12 -1.25 1.35 7.20
N TRP A 13 -1.34 0.60 8.31
CA TRP A 13 -0.39 -0.47 8.61
C TRP A 13 -0.43 -1.59 7.57
N LEU A 14 -1.62 -1.98 7.09
CA LEU A 14 -1.76 -2.98 6.04
C LEU A 14 -1.12 -2.53 4.72
N ALA A 15 -1.33 -1.27 4.31
CA ALA A 15 -0.72 -0.71 3.11
C ALA A 15 0.82 -0.68 3.22
N ALA A 16 1.37 -0.33 4.40
CA ALA A 16 2.81 -0.33 4.63
C ALA A 16 3.41 -1.74 4.62
N LEU A 17 2.76 -2.70 5.30
CA LEU A 17 3.20 -4.10 5.33
C LEU A 17 3.11 -4.79 3.96
N ALA A 18 2.22 -4.33 3.08
CA ALA A 18 2.08 -4.87 1.73
C ALA A 18 3.39 -4.81 0.93
N ILE A 19 4.25 -3.81 1.16
CA ILE A 19 5.57 -3.71 0.49
C ILE A 19 6.44 -4.92 0.81
N PHE A 20 6.38 -5.46 2.03
CA PHE A 20 7.22 -6.58 2.47
C PHE A 20 6.66 -7.95 2.08
N VAL A 21 5.34 -8.06 1.96
CA VAL A 21 4.65 -9.34 1.73
C VAL A 21 4.45 -9.61 0.24
N ILE A 22 4.25 -8.58 -0.56
CA ILE A 22 3.88 -8.73 -1.98
C ILE A 22 5.14 -8.55 -2.83
N PRO A 23 5.48 -9.55 -3.67
CA PRO A 23 6.65 -9.45 -4.53
C PRO A 23 6.47 -8.25 -5.46
N GLY A 24 7.47 -7.36 -5.44
CA GLY A 24 7.52 -6.23 -6.34
C GLY A 24 7.73 -6.68 -7.78
N THR A 25 7.33 -5.83 -8.72
CA THR A 25 7.58 -6.08 -10.14
C THR A 25 8.81 -5.34 -10.59
N VAL A 26 9.70 -6.10 -11.20
CA VAL A 26 10.92 -5.57 -11.82
C VAL A 26 10.56 -5.02 -13.20
N TYR A 27 10.92 -3.77 -13.44
CA TYR A 27 10.82 -3.11 -14.73
C TYR A 27 12.23 -3.00 -15.33
N THR A 28 12.40 -3.65 -16.48
CA THR A 28 13.68 -3.76 -17.20
C THR A 28 13.69 -3.01 -18.54
N GLU A 29 12.58 -2.38 -18.94
CA GLU A 29 12.43 -1.74 -20.25
C GLU A 29 12.56 -0.21 -20.15
N ASP A 30 13.35 0.38 -21.07
CA ASP A 30 13.53 1.82 -21.34
C ASP A 30 13.84 2.73 -20.14
N GLY A 31 14.66 2.27 -19.18
CA GLY A 31 15.07 3.10 -18.05
C GLY A 31 16.01 2.43 -17.05
N PRO A 32 16.37 3.14 -15.95
CA PRO A 32 17.11 2.54 -14.85
C PRO A 32 16.33 1.37 -14.26
N LEU A 33 17.03 0.26 -14.00
CA LEU A 33 16.46 -0.94 -13.40
C LEU A 33 15.71 -0.57 -12.12
N ARG A 34 14.41 -0.81 -12.07
CA ARG A 34 13.59 -0.46 -10.91
C ARG A 34 12.63 -1.57 -10.51
N THR A 35 12.37 -1.68 -9.22
CA THR A 35 11.37 -2.61 -8.69
C THR A 35 10.29 -1.82 -7.98
N GLU A 36 9.05 -2.01 -8.39
CA GLU A 36 7.88 -1.32 -7.83
C GLU A 36 7.12 -2.25 -6.90
N TYR A 37 6.74 -1.76 -5.73
CA TYR A 37 6.09 -2.48 -4.64
C TYR A 37 4.85 -1.73 -4.16
N GLY A 38 3.98 -2.46 -3.47
CA GLY A 38 2.75 -1.94 -2.89
C GLY A 38 1.49 -2.61 -3.44
N PHE A 39 0.39 -2.43 -2.72
CA PHE A 39 -0.90 -3.02 -3.07
C PHE A 39 -2.05 -2.20 -2.48
N PRO A 40 -3.20 -2.10 -3.17
CA PRO A 40 -3.46 -2.57 -4.54
C PRO A 40 -2.77 -1.79 -5.66
N LEU A 41 -2.42 -0.53 -5.43
CA LEU A 41 -1.57 0.28 -6.31
C LEU A 41 -0.13 0.19 -5.85
N ARG A 42 0.81 0.19 -6.78
CA ARG A 42 2.23 0.31 -6.44
C ARG A 42 2.49 1.77 -6.10
N PHE A 43 3.25 2.00 -5.04
CA PHE A 43 3.52 3.35 -4.53
C PHE A 43 4.95 3.48 -4.00
N PHE A 44 5.70 2.38 -3.92
CA PHE A 44 7.08 2.36 -3.51
C PHE A 44 7.92 1.86 -4.68
N THR A 45 8.89 2.63 -5.12
CA THR A 45 9.77 2.28 -6.25
C THR A 45 11.20 2.29 -5.76
N ASP A 46 11.89 1.19 -6.00
CA ASP A 46 13.30 1.00 -5.68
C ASP A 46 14.12 0.98 -6.98
N TYR A 47 14.95 1.99 -7.17
CA TYR A 47 15.85 2.16 -8.30
C TYR A 47 17.21 1.55 -8.00
N HIS A 48 17.59 0.57 -8.82
CA HIS A 48 18.87 -0.12 -8.76
C HIS A 48 19.89 0.66 -9.60
N TYR A 49 20.35 1.80 -9.07
CA TYR A 49 21.45 2.55 -9.70
C TYR A 49 22.78 1.80 -9.55
N ALA A 50 23.55 1.69 -10.65
CA ALA A 50 24.80 0.94 -10.69
C ALA A 50 25.99 1.63 -9.99
N LYS A 51 25.86 2.91 -9.60
CA LYS A 51 26.92 3.69 -8.95
C LYS A 51 26.38 4.41 -7.70
N PRO A 52 26.94 4.16 -6.51
CA PRO A 52 26.49 4.75 -5.25
C PRO A 52 26.99 6.20 -5.00
N ASP A 53 27.88 6.72 -5.84
CA ASP A 53 28.67 7.93 -5.54
C ASP A 53 27.97 9.28 -5.79
N ASP A 54 26.79 9.31 -6.42
CA ASP A 54 26.13 10.58 -6.80
C ASP A 54 25.09 11.08 -5.78
N THR A 55 24.87 10.38 -4.67
CA THR A 55 23.74 10.71 -3.79
C THR A 55 24.04 10.58 -2.30
N ILE A 56 23.94 11.70 -1.58
CA ILE A 56 24.23 11.85 -0.14
C ILE A 56 23.08 11.30 0.73
N TRP A 57 21.91 11.03 0.13
CA TRP A 57 20.69 10.67 0.85
C TRP A 57 20.39 9.17 0.73
N PHE A 58 20.13 8.52 1.86
CA PHE A 58 19.81 7.07 1.96
C PHE A 58 18.54 6.66 1.18
N PHE A 59 17.66 7.60 0.84
CA PHE A 59 16.46 7.40 0.03
C PHE A 59 16.63 7.81 -1.44
N SER A 60 17.84 8.17 -1.89
CA SER A 60 18.04 8.60 -3.28
C SER A 60 17.72 7.50 -4.30
N THR A 61 17.85 6.26 -3.88
CA THR A 61 17.54 5.08 -4.68
C THR A 61 16.08 4.67 -4.56
N ALA A 62 15.26 5.26 -3.68
CA ALA A 62 13.88 4.85 -3.47
C ALA A 62 12.90 6.03 -3.51
N SER A 63 11.87 5.95 -4.35
CA SER A 63 10.80 6.95 -4.40
C SER A 63 9.49 6.41 -3.84
N ILE A 64 8.81 7.24 -3.06
CA ILE A 64 7.49 6.93 -2.51
C ILE A 64 6.47 7.90 -3.09
N ASN A 65 5.46 7.35 -3.77
CA ASN A 65 4.30 8.11 -4.20
C ASN A 65 3.28 8.20 -3.06
N ILE A 66 3.31 9.33 -2.34
CA ILE A 66 2.44 9.59 -1.18
C ILE A 66 0.96 9.57 -1.59
N LEU A 67 0.63 10.03 -2.80
CA LEU A 67 -0.75 10.07 -3.28
C LEU A 67 -1.29 8.64 -3.48
N GLU A 68 -0.53 7.78 -4.16
CA GLU A 68 -0.89 6.38 -4.37
C GLU A 68 -0.95 5.60 -3.05
N TYR A 69 -0.06 5.90 -2.11
CA TYR A 69 -0.15 5.36 -0.75
C TYR A 69 -1.48 5.73 -0.07
N LEU A 70 -1.87 7.01 -0.09
CA LEU A 70 -3.14 7.45 0.51
C LEU A 70 -4.36 6.81 -0.19
N LEU A 71 -4.31 6.64 -1.51
CA LEU A 71 -5.35 5.91 -2.25
C LEU A 71 -5.42 4.45 -1.83
N ASN A 72 -4.29 3.76 -1.62
CA ASN A 72 -4.28 2.39 -1.10
C ASN A 72 -4.92 2.30 0.27
N VAL A 73 -4.56 3.20 1.19
CA VAL A 73 -5.16 3.26 2.52
C VAL A 73 -6.67 3.45 2.41
N LEU A 74 -7.14 4.32 1.50
CA LEU A 74 -8.56 4.55 1.28
C LEU A 74 -9.27 3.31 0.72
N ILE A 75 -8.67 2.61 -0.24
CA ILE A 75 -9.23 1.40 -0.83
C ILE A 75 -9.36 0.31 0.25
N ILE A 76 -8.28 0.03 0.99
CA ILE A 76 -8.27 -0.96 2.07
C ILE A 76 -9.31 -0.61 3.15
N TYR A 77 -9.39 0.67 3.52
CA TYR A 77 -10.39 1.14 4.48
C TYR A 77 -11.82 0.84 4.03
N ASN A 78 -12.15 1.12 2.77
CA ASN A 78 -13.48 0.85 2.23
C ASN A 78 -13.79 -0.65 2.16
N VAL A 79 -12.80 -1.48 1.81
CA VAL A 79 -12.93 -2.94 1.80
C VAL A 79 -13.23 -3.47 3.21
N ILE A 80 -12.48 -3.05 4.22
CA ILE A 80 -12.71 -3.48 5.61
C ILE A 80 -14.09 -3.02 6.10
N LEU A 81 -14.49 -1.79 5.77
CA LEU A 81 -15.80 -1.26 6.12
C LEU A 81 -16.94 -2.04 5.46
N PHE A 82 -16.76 -2.44 4.19
CA PHE A 82 -17.71 -3.28 3.47
C PHE A 82 -17.83 -4.68 4.11
N ILE A 83 -16.71 -5.32 4.42
CA ILE A 83 -16.67 -6.63 5.10
C ILE A 83 -17.38 -6.54 6.44
N LYS A 84 -17.08 -5.52 7.25
CA LYS A 84 -17.74 -5.29 8.55
C LYS A 84 -19.26 -5.16 8.39
N LYS A 85 -19.72 -4.32 7.46
CA LYS A 85 -21.16 -4.14 7.19
C LYS A 85 -21.84 -5.45 6.77
N ARG A 86 -21.17 -6.29 5.97
CA ARG A 86 -21.70 -7.59 5.52
C ARG A 86 -21.74 -8.61 6.66
N ALA A 87 -20.70 -8.67 7.49
CA ALA A 87 -20.66 -9.53 8.68
C ALA A 87 -21.77 -9.16 9.68
N ASP A 88 -21.98 -7.87 9.92
CA ASP A 88 -23.04 -7.37 10.81
C ASP A 88 -24.46 -7.66 10.25
N ARG A 89 -24.60 -7.77 8.92
CA ARG A 89 -25.85 -8.20 8.28
C ARG A 89 -26.08 -9.70 8.47
N SER A 90 -25.05 -10.54 8.26
CA SER A 90 -25.15 -12.00 8.45
C SER A 90 -25.55 -12.36 9.88
N LYS A 91 -24.87 -11.78 10.89
CA LYS A 91 -25.18 -12.00 12.31
C LYS A 91 -26.58 -11.54 12.75
N ARG A 92 -27.24 -10.72 11.94
CA ARG A 92 -28.65 -10.34 12.18
C ARG A 92 -29.61 -11.37 11.62
N VAL A 93 -29.26 -12.03 10.52
CA VAL A 93 -30.07 -13.11 9.93
C VAL A 93 -30.00 -14.36 10.80
N ASP A 94 -28.82 -14.73 11.31
CA ASP A 94 -28.63 -15.93 12.14
C ASP A 94 -29.25 -15.86 13.56
N ARG A 95 -29.86 -14.72 13.92
CA ARG A 95 -30.51 -14.49 15.23
C ARG A 95 -32.05 -14.53 15.17
N PHE A 96 -32.62 -14.82 14.01
CA PHE A 96 -34.03 -15.11 13.83
C PHE A 96 -34.20 -16.59 13.46
#